data_AF-A0A1W9QKI0-F1
#
_entry.id   AF-A0A1W9QKI0-F1
#
_cell.length_a   1.000
_cell.length_b   1.000
_cell.length_c   1.000
_cell.angle_alpha   90.00
_cell.angle_beta   90.00
_cell.angle_gamma   90.00
#
_symmetry.space_group_name_H-M   'P 1'
#
loop_
_entity.id
_entity.type
_entity.pdbx_description
1 polymer ?
#
loop_
_entity_poly.entity_id
_entity_poly.type
_entity_poly.pdbx_seq_one_letter_code
_entity_poly.pdbx_strand_id
1 'polypeptide(L)'
;MAKHRHLDIKKRLAKGMSLKDKIKILFADSNKRIDTAGIESLLTAEDQEAIWEDAKKNNQLEEIRRLCKFFDLAILIHRDIDTAYFNFKLAEQKFYSLLIAIIITEEGKNVFEKIFSEVAEGNTKKIKELKEKYLTQFQLFEDFFYWSGSDNKINKDLEDNLIEMLKGIKKYKRIRYYLDYLIKVAGVDFLNDSFKQELKDNEKEINLCLDYDQFSIFKTIKKHCVKTKVKASKEFYNILMDMQKETKLTPQEQKQARAIMDYFINRILNLN
;
A
#
# COMPACT_ATOMS: atom_id res chain seq x y z
N MET A 1 4.18 27.79 -43.35
CA MET A 1 5.06 28.28 -42.25
C MET A 1 5.22 27.29 -41.07
N ALA A 2 4.34 26.28 -40.88
CA ALA A 2 4.50 25.27 -39.83
C ALA A 2 5.68 24.27 -40.04
N LYS A 3 6.02 23.94 -41.29
CA LYS A 3 7.13 23.01 -41.63
C LYS A 3 8.52 23.49 -41.18
N HIS A 4 8.79 24.81 -41.20
CA HIS A 4 10.09 25.34 -40.78
C HIS A 4 10.26 25.36 -39.25
N ARG A 5 9.18 25.58 -38.47
CA ARG A 5 9.23 25.51 -37.00
C ARG A 5 9.52 24.08 -36.50
N HIS A 6 8.99 23.07 -37.17
CA HIS A 6 9.27 21.66 -36.83
C HIS A 6 10.72 21.23 -37.14
N LEU A 7 11.31 21.72 -38.23
CA LEU A 7 12.70 21.43 -38.60
C LEU A 7 13.73 22.09 -37.66
N ASP A 8 13.43 23.28 -37.14
CA ASP A 8 14.29 23.94 -36.15
C ASP A 8 14.21 23.30 -34.75
N ILE A 9 13.04 22.75 -34.38
CA ILE A 9 12.90 21.92 -33.17
C ILE A 9 13.70 20.62 -33.32
N LYS A 10 13.64 19.95 -34.49
CA LYS A 10 14.41 18.74 -34.81
C LYS A 10 15.93 18.92 -34.71
N LYS A 11 16.47 20.03 -35.23
CA LYS A 11 17.91 20.35 -35.12
C LYS A 11 18.34 20.73 -33.70
N ARG A 12 17.44 21.28 -32.88
CA ARG A 12 17.70 21.67 -31.48
C ARG A 12 17.50 20.54 -30.47
N LEU A 13 16.67 19.54 -30.76
CA LEU A 13 16.37 18.43 -29.84
C LEU A 13 17.53 17.43 -29.69
N ALA A 14 18.32 17.17 -30.75
CA ALA A 14 19.38 16.17 -30.68
C ALA A 14 20.79 16.76 -30.54
N LYS A 15 21.09 17.84 -31.28
CA LYS A 15 22.47 18.33 -31.42
C LYS A 15 22.86 19.28 -30.27
N GLY A 16 23.73 18.80 -29.38
CA GLY A 16 24.23 19.57 -28.22
C GLY A 16 23.39 19.40 -26.94
N MET A 17 22.39 18.52 -26.95
CA MET A 17 21.60 18.19 -25.76
C MET A 17 22.40 17.28 -24.82
N SER A 18 22.32 17.53 -23.51
CA SER A 18 22.94 16.66 -22.51
C SER A 18 22.28 15.28 -22.50
N LEU A 19 23.02 14.24 -22.11
CA LEU A 19 22.47 12.89 -21.92
C LEU A 19 21.22 12.90 -21.01
N LYS A 20 21.27 13.67 -19.93
CA LYS A 20 20.19 13.80 -18.96
C LYS A 20 18.91 14.35 -19.60
N ASP A 21 19.04 15.34 -20.48
CA ASP A 21 17.89 15.95 -21.14
C ASP A 21 17.31 15.03 -22.22
N LYS A 22 18.15 14.31 -22.97
CA LYS A 22 17.69 13.27 -23.91
C LYS A 22 16.84 12.22 -23.19
N ILE A 23 17.34 11.73 -22.06
CA ILE A 23 16.64 10.72 -21.24
C ILE A 23 15.33 11.24 -20.70
N LYS A 24 15.29 12.47 -20.17
CA LYS A 24 14.04 13.09 -19.70
C LYS A 24 12.99 13.15 -20.80
N ILE A 25 13.38 13.50 -22.02
CA ILE A 25 12.45 13.60 -23.15
C ILE A 25 11.96 12.21 -23.57
N LEU A 26 12.86 11.22 -23.65
CA LEU A 26 12.48 9.83 -23.94
C LEU A 26 11.53 9.25 -22.88
N PHE A 27 11.77 9.55 -21.61
CA PHE A 27 10.90 9.12 -20.51
C PHE A 27 9.57 9.87 -20.48
N ALA A 28 9.56 11.17 -20.78
CA ALA A 28 8.32 11.93 -20.91
C ALA A 28 7.44 11.39 -22.04
N ASP A 29 8.05 11.07 -23.20
CA ASP A 29 7.35 10.43 -24.32
C ASP A 29 6.80 9.05 -23.94
N SER A 30 7.62 8.23 -23.28
CA SER A 30 7.22 6.89 -22.84
C SER A 30 6.09 6.95 -21.80
N ASN A 31 6.18 7.85 -20.82
CA ASN A 31 5.12 8.09 -19.84
C ASN A 31 3.83 8.56 -20.52
N LYS A 32 3.91 9.47 -21.49
CA LYS A 32 2.73 9.94 -22.22
C LYS A 32 2.05 8.82 -22.99
N ARG A 33 2.83 7.91 -23.60
CA ARG A 33 2.29 6.72 -24.25
C ARG A 33 1.63 5.79 -23.25
N ILE A 34 2.21 5.58 -22.07
CA ILE A 34 1.60 4.76 -21.01
C ILE A 34 0.25 5.35 -20.58
N ASP A 35 0.22 6.66 -20.28
CA ASP A 35 -0.98 7.37 -19.83
C ASP A 35 -2.12 7.35 -20.87
N THR A 36 -1.78 7.19 -22.15
CA THR A 36 -2.74 7.22 -23.26
C THR A 36 -2.91 5.89 -23.97
N ALA A 37 -2.49 4.78 -23.35
CA ALA A 37 -2.53 3.44 -23.94
C ALA A 37 -1.89 3.35 -25.35
N GLY A 38 -0.86 4.16 -25.59
CA GLY A 38 -0.09 4.22 -26.83
C GLY A 38 -0.66 5.14 -27.91
N ILE A 39 -1.75 5.87 -27.63
CA ILE A 39 -2.42 6.73 -28.62
C ILE A 39 -1.63 8.01 -28.86
N GLU A 40 -1.11 8.65 -27.80
CA GLU A 40 -0.40 9.92 -27.90
C GLU A 40 1.10 9.74 -27.71
N SER A 41 1.88 10.50 -28.48
CA SER A 41 3.34 10.53 -28.44
C SER A 41 3.80 11.98 -28.48
N LEU A 42 4.76 12.35 -27.63
CA LEU A 42 5.40 13.67 -27.64
C LEU A 42 6.46 13.76 -28.76
N LEU A 43 7.04 12.62 -29.12
CA LEU A 43 8.06 12.50 -30.16
C LEU A 43 7.51 11.86 -31.41
N THR A 44 7.92 12.35 -32.57
CA THR A 44 7.77 11.62 -33.83
C THR A 44 8.85 10.53 -33.94
N ALA A 45 8.66 9.56 -34.84
CA ALA A 45 9.67 8.52 -35.09
C ALA A 45 11.02 9.13 -35.50
N GLU A 46 11.00 10.20 -36.31
CA GLU A 46 12.20 10.92 -36.72
C GLU A 46 12.91 11.62 -35.55
N ASP A 47 12.17 12.12 -34.55
CA ASP A 47 12.76 12.76 -33.37
C ASP A 47 13.46 11.71 -32.48
N GLN A 48 12.85 10.54 -32.31
CA GLN A 48 13.47 9.43 -31.59
C GLN A 48 14.75 8.96 -32.28
N GLU A 49 14.71 8.75 -33.60
CA GLU A 49 15.88 8.34 -34.39
C GLU A 49 17.03 9.36 -34.28
N ALA A 50 16.71 10.67 -34.33
CA ALA A 50 17.71 11.72 -34.15
C ALA A 50 18.39 11.67 -32.78
N ILE A 51 17.65 11.38 -31.70
CA ILE A 51 18.21 11.22 -30.35
C ILE A 51 19.16 10.01 -30.29
N TRP A 52 18.76 8.88 -30.89
CA TRP A 52 19.58 7.66 -30.93
C TRP A 52 20.87 7.84 -31.74
N GLU A 53 20.79 8.48 -32.91
CA GLU A 53 21.95 8.75 -33.75
C GLU A 53 22.94 9.74 -33.11
N ASP A 54 22.44 10.76 -32.40
CA ASP A 54 23.31 11.66 -31.65
C ASP A 54 23.96 10.98 -30.44
N ALA A 55 23.21 10.12 -29.73
CA ALA A 55 23.77 9.32 -28.64
C ALA A 55 24.86 8.36 -29.13
N LYS A 56 24.68 7.75 -30.30
CA LYS A 56 25.70 6.91 -30.95
C LYS A 56 26.96 7.72 -31.28
N LYS A 57 26.81 8.91 -31.88
CA LYS A 57 27.94 9.80 -32.21
C LYS A 57 28.73 10.24 -30.99
N ASN A 58 28.07 10.37 -29.83
CA ASN A 58 28.67 10.82 -28.58
C ASN A 58 29.06 9.67 -27.63
N ASN A 59 29.07 8.41 -28.09
CA ASN A 59 29.37 7.22 -27.27
C ASN A 59 28.50 7.07 -26.01
N GLN A 60 27.25 7.56 -26.07
CA GLN A 60 26.28 7.53 -24.97
C GLN A 60 25.26 6.39 -25.09
N LEU A 61 25.32 5.60 -26.16
CA LEU A 61 24.29 4.63 -26.52
C LEU A 61 24.04 3.58 -25.42
N GLU A 62 25.12 3.03 -24.84
CA GLU A 62 25.02 2.01 -23.79
C GLU A 62 24.37 2.55 -22.52
N GLU A 63 24.70 3.78 -22.15
CA GLU A 63 24.10 4.42 -20.98
C GLU A 63 22.62 4.73 -21.21
N ILE A 64 22.23 5.14 -22.42
CA ILE A 64 20.81 5.30 -22.76
C ILE A 64 20.06 3.98 -22.67
N ARG A 65 20.62 2.90 -23.23
CA ARG A 65 20.01 1.56 -23.15
C ARG A 65 19.86 1.10 -21.70
N ARG A 66 20.88 1.29 -20.87
CA ARG A 66 20.84 0.98 -19.44
C ARG A 66 19.69 1.70 -18.75
N LEU A 67 19.56 3.00 -18.99
CA LEU A 67 18.51 3.83 -18.39
C LEU A 67 17.11 3.48 -18.90
N CYS A 68 16.95 3.13 -20.18
CA CYS A 68 15.69 2.59 -20.71
C CYS A 68 15.31 1.27 -20.03
N LYS A 69 16.24 0.32 -19.86
CA LYS A 69 15.97 -0.93 -19.14
C LYS A 69 15.60 -0.68 -17.67
N PHE A 70 16.19 0.32 -17.02
CA PHE A 70 15.81 0.74 -15.66
C PHE A 70 14.40 1.36 -15.63
N PHE A 71 14.03 2.15 -16.63
CA PHE A 71 12.67 2.68 -16.78
C PHE A 71 11.65 1.55 -16.93
N ASP A 72 11.93 0.54 -17.74
CA ASP A 72 11.06 -0.63 -17.90
C ASP A 72 10.88 -1.38 -16.57
N LEU A 73 11.97 -1.59 -15.82
CA LEU A 73 11.90 -2.20 -14.49
C LEU A 73 11.10 -1.32 -13.50
N ALA A 74 11.23 0.00 -13.57
CA ALA A 74 10.46 0.91 -12.73
C ALA A 74 8.95 0.80 -12.98
N ILE A 75 8.52 0.63 -14.24
CA ILE A 75 7.10 0.40 -14.59
C ILE A 75 6.60 -0.93 -14.03
N LEU A 76 7.41 -1.98 -14.08
CA LEU A 76 7.03 -3.26 -13.47
C LEU A 76 6.89 -3.13 -11.95
N ILE A 77 7.83 -2.44 -11.30
CA ILE A 77 7.75 -2.15 -9.87
C ILE A 77 6.52 -1.31 -9.55
N HIS A 78 6.15 -0.32 -10.38
CA HIS A 78 4.91 0.45 -10.21
C HIS A 78 3.68 -0.46 -10.17
N ARG A 79 3.54 -1.38 -11.13
CA ARG A 79 2.43 -2.34 -11.13
C ARG A 79 2.40 -3.22 -9.87
N ASP A 80 3.57 -3.60 -9.37
CA ASP A 80 3.69 -4.33 -8.11
C ASP A 80 3.29 -3.47 -6.90
N ILE A 81 3.58 -2.17 -6.92
CA ILE A 81 3.13 -1.20 -5.91
C ILE A 81 1.60 -1.11 -5.91
N ASP A 82 0.98 -0.94 -7.07
CA ASP A 82 -0.49 -0.83 -7.20
C ASP A 82 -1.17 -2.11 -6.71
N THR A 83 -0.62 -3.26 -7.10
CA THR A 83 -1.10 -4.57 -6.65
C THR A 83 -0.96 -4.72 -5.14
N ALA A 84 0.16 -4.31 -4.55
CA ALA A 84 0.35 -4.38 -3.11
C ALA A 84 -0.57 -3.41 -2.35
N TYR A 85 -0.78 -2.21 -2.90
CA TYR A 85 -1.70 -1.23 -2.36
C TYR A 85 -3.15 -1.72 -2.40
N PHE A 86 -3.60 -2.25 -3.54
CA PHE A 86 -4.93 -2.85 -3.69
C PHE A 86 -5.16 -4.00 -2.70
N ASN A 87 -4.17 -4.90 -2.54
CA ASN A 87 -4.25 -5.97 -1.54
C ASN A 87 -4.34 -5.43 -0.11
N PHE A 88 -3.61 -4.36 0.20
CA PHE A 88 -3.76 -3.66 1.48
C PHE A 88 -5.19 -3.12 1.65
N LYS A 89 -5.75 -2.42 0.66
CA LYS A 89 -7.12 -1.88 0.73
C LYS A 89 -8.18 -2.96 0.91
N LEU A 90 -8.02 -4.11 0.26
CA LEU A 90 -8.91 -5.25 0.47
C LEU A 90 -8.83 -5.79 1.91
N ALA A 91 -7.62 -5.93 2.46
CA ALA A 91 -7.42 -6.36 3.84
C ALA A 91 -7.97 -5.33 4.84
N GLU A 92 -7.76 -4.04 4.57
CA GLU A 92 -8.32 -2.93 5.36
C GLU A 92 -9.86 -2.99 5.37
N GLN A 93 -10.50 -3.16 4.22
CA GLN A 93 -11.96 -3.24 4.12
C GLN A 93 -12.54 -4.45 4.85
N LYS A 94 -11.89 -5.62 4.74
CA LYS A 94 -12.29 -6.83 5.50
C LYS A 94 -12.20 -6.57 7.00
N PHE A 95 -11.09 -5.99 7.44
CA PHE A 95 -10.87 -5.65 8.83
C PHE A 95 -11.89 -4.62 9.35
N TYR A 96 -12.18 -3.56 8.60
CA TYR A 96 -13.20 -2.56 8.98
C TYR A 96 -14.61 -3.15 8.99
N SER A 97 -14.92 -4.02 8.05
CA SER A 97 -16.22 -4.71 8.03
C SER A 97 -16.40 -5.58 9.28
N LEU A 98 -15.32 -6.24 9.72
CA LEU A 98 -15.30 -6.98 10.98
C LEU A 98 -15.50 -6.05 12.19
N LEU A 99 -14.81 -4.89 12.23
CA LEU A 99 -15.01 -3.90 13.29
C LEU A 99 -16.44 -3.34 13.32
N ILE A 100 -17.01 -3.02 12.16
CA ILE A 100 -18.39 -2.52 12.06
C ILE A 100 -19.37 -3.57 12.57
N ALA A 101 -19.18 -4.85 12.21
CA ALA A 101 -19.99 -5.94 12.74
C ALA A 101 -19.88 -6.03 14.28
N ILE A 102 -18.68 -5.84 14.84
CA ILE A 102 -18.45 -5.80 16.29
C ILE A 102 -19.21 -4.63 16.93
N ILE A 103 -19.11 -3.42 16.37
CA ILE A 103 -19.77 -2.21 16.90
C ILE A 103 -21.30 -2.35 16.85
N ILE A 104 -21.87 -2.72 15.70
CA ILE A 104 -23.32 -2.86 15.53
C ILE A 104 -23.88 -3.89 16.53
N THR A 105 -23.14 -4.97 16.77
CA THR A 105 -23.55 -6.00 17.73
C THR A 105 -23.51 -5.49 19.17
N GLU A 106 -22.47 -4.73 19.55
CA GLU A 106 -22.35 -4.11 20.89
C GLU A 106 -23.48 -3.09 21.14
N GLU A 107 -23.75 -2.21 20.17
CA GLU A 107 -24.87 -1.27 20.24
C GLU A 107 -26.22 -1.99 20.30
N GLY A 108 -26.39 -3.03 19.48
CA GLY A 108 -27.56 -3.89 19.48
C GLY A 108 -27.81 -4.53 20.85
N LYS A 109 -26.77 -5.02 21.53
CA LYS A 109 -26.86 -5.55 22.90
C LYS A 109 -27.31 -4.47 23.88
N ASN A 110 -26.67 -3.30 23.86
CA ASN A 110 -27.02 -2.19 24.76
C ASN A 110 -28.47 -1.72 24.58
N VAL A 111 -28.93 -1.61 23.33
CA VAL A 111 -30.32 -1.27 22.99
C VAL A 111 -31.28 -2.37 23.46
N PHE A 112 -30.94 -3.65 23.23
CA PHE A 112 -31.73 -4.77 23.73
C PHE A 112 -31.84 -4.77 25.26
N GLU A 113 -30.74 -4.56 25.98
CA GLU A 113 -30.72 -4.48 27.44
C GLU A 113 -31.60 -3.34 27.96
N LYS A 114 -31.57 -2.18 27.30
CA LYS A 114 -32.40 -1.03 27.62
C LYS A 114 -33.89 -1.32 27.37
N ILE A 115 -34.24 -1.84 26.20
CA ILE A 115 -35.62 -2.24 25.87
C ILE A 115 -36.14 -3.29 26.86
N PHE A 116 -35.33 -4.29 27.23
CA PHE A 116 -35.74 -5.27 28.23
C PHE A 116 -35.98 -4.66 29.61
N SER A 117 -35.20 -3.65 29.98
CA SER A 117 -35.34 -2.96 31.26
C SER A 117 -36.61 -2.10 31.30
N GLU A 118 -36.96 -1.48 30.16
CA GLU A 118 -38.16 -0.63 30.00
C GLU A 118 -39.45 -1.43 29.79
N VAL A 119 -39.45 -2.46 28.94
CA VAL A 119 -40.63 -3.29 28.62
C VAL A 119 -41.11 -4.09 29.84
N ALA A 120 -40.24 -4.32 30.80
CA ALA A 120 -40.47 -5.28 31.86
C ALA A 120 -40.72 -4.68 33.24
N GLU A 121 -41.12 -3.41 33.31
CA GLU A 121 -41.66 -2.73 34.50
C GLU A 121 -42.48 -3.69 35.39
N GLY A 122 -41.82 -4.30 36.38
CA GLY A 122 -42.43 -5.10 37.44
C GLY A 122 -42.42 -6.64 37.30
N ASN A 123 -42.02 -7.27 36.18
CA ASN A 123 -42.07 -8.74 36.07
C ASN A 123 -40.68 -9.41 35.96
N THR A 124 -39.99 -9.45 37.10
CA THR A 124 -38.61 -9.98 37.27
C THR A 124 -38.39 -11.39 36.76
N LYS A 125 -39.40 -12.26 36.79
CA LYS A 125 -39.26 -13.65 36.34
C LYS A 125 -39.24 -13.75 34.81
N LYS A 126 -40.12 -13.00 34.13
CA LYS A 126 -40.18 -12.91 32.67
C LYS A 126 -38.97 -12.16 32.09
N ILE A 127 -38.44 -11.19 32.84
CA ILE A 127 -37.13 -10.56 32.56
C ILE A 127 -36.04 -11.60 32.54
N LYS A 128 -35.97 -12.45 33.57
CA LYS A 128 -34.87 -13.41 33.70
C LYS A 128 -34.91 -14.47 32.59
N GLU A 129 -36.09 -14.97 32.23
CA GLU A 129 -36.26 -15.93 31.13
C GLU A 129 -35.96 -15.33 29.75
N LEU A 130 -36.42 -14.10 29.48
CA LEU A 130 -36.12 -13.43 28.21
C LEU A 130 -34.66 -12.99 28.15
N LYS A 131 -34.09 -12.51 29.26
CA LYS A 131 -32.67 -12.26 29.39
C LYS A 131 -31.90 -13.55 29.12
N GLU A 132 -32.15 -14.66 29.81
CA GLU A 132 -31.45 -15.92 29.54
C GLU A 132 -31.61 -16.36 28.09
N LYS A 133 -32.81 -16.31 27.49
CA LYS A 133 -33.03 -16.74 26.10
C LYS A 133 -32.26 -15.89 25.08
N TYR A 134 -32.31 -14.56 25.19
CA TYR A 134 -31.68 -13.66 24.23
C TYR A 134 -30.22 -13.37 24.59
N LEU A 135 -29.85 -13.24 25.86
CA LEU A 135 -28.46 -13.23 26.31
C LEU A 135 -27.74 -14.52 25.96
N THR A 136 -28.37 -15.70 25.91
CA THR A 136 -27.65 -16.91 25.43
C THR A 136 -27.33 -16.78 23.94
N GLN A 137 -28.19 -16.17 23.13
CA GLN A 137 -27.91 -15.89 21.71
C GLN A 137 -26.84 -14.79 21.56
N PHE A 138 -26.89 -13.74 22.38
CA PHE A 138 -25.86 -12.69 22.44
C PHE A 138 -24.55 -13.17 23.08
N GLN A 139 -24.57 -14.11 24.03
CA GLN A 139 -23.39 -14.72 24.66
C GLN A 139 -22.73 -15.71 23.73
N LEU A 140 -23.49 -16.50 22.97
CA LEU A 140 -22.91 -17.31 21.88
C LEU A 140 -22.25 -16.41 20.81
N PHE A 141 -22.77 -15.19 20.60
CA PHE A 141 -22.16 -14.19 19.71
C PHE A 141 -21.00 -13.40 20.35
N GLU A 142 -21.07 -13.05 21.64
CA GLU A 142 -19.96 -12.45 22.40
C GLU A 142 -18.83 -13.46 22.64
N ASP A 143 -19.15 -14.74 22.79
CA ASP A 143 -18.18 -15.82 22.88
C ASP A 143 -17.53 -16.09 21.50
N PHE A 144 -18.26 -15.82 20.41
CA PHE A 144 -17.74 -15.86 19.04
C PHE A 144 -16.86 -14.64 18.72
N PHE A 145 -17.21 -13.43 19.18
CA PHE A 145 -16.54 -12.17 18.79
C PHE A 145 -15.56 -11.59 19.81
N TYR A 146 -15.85 -11.73 21.10
CA TYR A 146 -15.09 -11.07 22.15
C TYR A 146 -14.11 -12.04 22.80
N TRP A 147 -14.54 -13.22 23.25
CA TRP A 147 -13.69 -14.10 24.04
C TRP A 147 -14.24 -15.51 23.94
N SER A 148 -13.51 -16.49 23.42
CA SER A 148 -13.98 -17.88 23.49
C SER A 148 -14.33 -18.20 24.95
N GLY A 149 -15.63 -18.29 25.25
CA GLY A 149 -16.15 -18.49 26.59
C GLY A 149 -15.39 -19.63 27.25
N SER A 150 -14.69 -19.32 28.36
CA SER A 150 -13.79 -20.15 29.18
C SER A 150 -12.27 -19.86 29.13
N ASP A 151 -11.72 -19.24 28.06
CA ASP A 151 -10.26 -19.34 27.82
C ASP A 151 -9.46 -18.01 27.75
N ASN A 152 -10.11 -16.85 27.91
CA ASN A 152 -9.49 -15.51 27.87
C ASN A 152 -8.60 -15.28 26.64
N LYS A 153 -9.04 -15.73 25.46
CA LYS A 153 -8.33 -15.63 24.17
C LYS A 153 -9.01 -14.62 23.27
N ILE A 154 -8.22 -13.85 22.53
CA ILE A 154 -8.77 -12.93 21.53
C ILE A 154 -9.43 -13.69 20.38
N ASN A 155 -10.44 -13.09 19.76
CA ASN A 155 -10.99 -13.59 18.52
C ASN A 155 -9.89 -13.69 17.45
N LYS A 156 -9.74 -14.90 16.90
CA LYS A 156 -8.68 -15.22 15.96
C LYS A 156 -8.85 -14.51 14.62
N ASP A 157 -10.09 -14.32 14.16
CA ASP A 157 -10.35 -13.61 12.91
C ASP A 157 -9.96 -12.13 13.02
N LEU A 158 -10.19 -11.49 14.16
CA LEU A 158 -9.75 -10.12 14.45
C LEU A 158 -8.23 -10.02 14.42
N GLU A 159 -7.56 -10.97 15.07
CA GLU A 159 -6.10 -11.08 15.08
C GLU A 159 -5.53 -11.29 13.67
N ASP A 160 -6.04 -12.29 12.95
CA ASP A 160 -5.57 -12.67 11.62
C ASP A 160 -5.81 -11.54 10.60
N ASN A 161 -6.98 -10.90 10.61
CA ASN A 161 -7.30 -9.79 9.69
C ASN A 161 -6.45 -8.54 9.98
N LEU A 162 -6.20 -8.22 11.25
CA LEU A 162 -5.31 -7.10 11.62
C LEU A 162 -3.87 -7.37 11.14
N ILE A 163 -3.37 -8.59 11.39
CA ILE A 163 -2.05 -9.00 10.95
C ILE A 163 -1.95 -8.98 9.42
N GLU A 164 -2.95 -9.47 8.70
CA GLU A 164 -3.00 -9.48 7.23
C GLU A 164 -2.94 -8.05 6.66
N MET A 165 -3.73 -7.13 7.21
CA MET A 165 -3.72 -5.71 6.82
C MET A 165 -2.31 -5.11 6.96
N LEU A 166 -1.62 -5.38 8.07
CA LEU A 166 -0.29 -4.84 8.37
C LEU A 166 0.79 -5.47 7.48
N LYS A 167 0.66 -6.76 7.18
CA LYS A 167 1.49 -7.45 6.18
C LYS A 167 1.32 -6.83 4.80
N GLY A 168 0.11 -6.43 4.43
CA GLY A 168 -0.19 -5.67 3.21
C GLY A 168 0.60 -4.36 3.14
N ILE A 169 0.51 -3.54 4.20
CA ILE A 169 1.26 -2.26 4.30
C ILE A 169 2.77 -2.51 4.21
N LYS A 170 3.28 -3.50 4.95
CA LYS A 170 4.72 -3.82 4.97
C LYS A 170 5.21 -4.29 3.59
N LYS A 171 4.39 -5.05 2.86
CA LYS A 171 4.66 -5.45 1.47
C LYS A 171 4.72 -4.24 0.55
N TYR A 172 3.76 -3.31 0.65
CA TYR A 172 3.76 -2.05 -0.10
C TYR A 172 5.06 -1.25 0.16
N LYS A 173 5.42 -1.02 1.43
CA LYS A 173 6.64 -0.28 1.81
C LYS A 173 7.92 -0.93 1.26
N ARG A 174 7.98 -2.27 1.22
CA ARG A 174 9.11 -3.01 0.62
C ARG A 174 9.22 -2.79 -0.88
N ILE A 175 8.10 -2.79 -1.61
CA ILE A 175 8.13 -2.59 -3.08
C ILE A 175 8.42 -1.12 -3.39
N ARG A 176 7.89 -0.18 -2.61
CA ARG A 176 8.27 1.25 -2.68
C ARG A 176 9.79 1.43 -2.48
N TYR A 177 10.37 0.69 -1.54
CA TYR A 177 11.82 0.69 -1.34
C TYR A 177 12.60 0.19 -2.57
N TYR A 178 12.07 -0.78 -3.31
CA TYR A 178 12.67 -1.21 -4.57
C TYR A 178 12.75 -0.07 -5.59
N LEU A 179 11.65 0.67 -5.73
CA LEU A 179 11.57 1.82 -6.63
C LEU A 179 12.56 2.91 -6.23
N ASP A 180 12.57 3.30 -4.95
CA ASP A 180 13.46 4.33 -4.42
C ASP A 180 14.94 3.95 -4.62
N TYR A 181 15.27 2.67 -4.42
CA TYR A 181 16.61 2.16 -4.64
C TYR A 181 17.00 2.20 -6.12
N LEU A 182 16.10 1.80 -7.02
CA LEU A 182 16.32 1.84 -8.46
C LEU A 182 16.55 3.28 -8.96
N ILE A 183 15.74 4.24 -8.50
CA ILE A 183 15.89 5.68 -8.83
C ILE A 183 17.27 6.16 -8.38
N LYS A 184 17.67 5.80 -7.15
CA LYS A 184 18.97 6.16 -6.60
C LYS A 184 20.13 5.60 -7.43
N VAL A 185 20.05 4.34 -7.87
CA VAL A 185 21.09 3.70 -8.69
C VAL A 185 21.11 4.26 -10.11
N ALA A 186 19.95 4.58 -10.69
CA ALA A 186 19.84 5.19 -12.00
C ALA A 186 20.42 6.61 -12.03
N GLY A 187 20.33 7.35 -10.91
CA GLY A 187 20.78 8.74 -10.83
C GLY A 187 19.89 9.71 -11.63
N VAL A 188 18.74 9.24 -12.11
CA VAL A 188 17.77 9.98 -12.90
C VAL A 188 16.37 9.63 -12.41
N ASP A 189 15.53 10.66 -12.28
CA ASP A 189 14.12 10.49 -11.94
C ASP A 189 13.34 10.11 -13.20
N PHE A 190 12.73 8.93 -13.16
CA PHE A 190 11.92 8.38 -14.24
C PHE A 190 10.41 8.53 -14.01
N LEU A 191 9.97 8.95 -12.82
CA LEU A 191 8.55 8.99 -12.48
C LEU A 191 7.88 10.25 -13.04
N ASN A 192 6.72 10.07 -13.68
CA ASN A 192 5.85 11.21 -14.02
C ASN A 192 5.18 11.79 -12.75
N ASP A 193 4.63 12.99 -12.87
CA ASP A 193 4.00 13.66 -11.73
C ASP A 193 2.75 12.93 -11.23
N SER A 194 2.02 12.26 -12.14
CA SER A 194 0.86 11.43 -11.80
C SER A 194 1.25 10.30 -10.84
N PHE A 195 2.28 9.53 -11.17
CA PHE A 195 2.77 8.43 -10.35
C PHE A 195 3.34 8.95 -9.02
N LYS A 196 4.07 10.06 -9.02
CA LYS A 196 4.53 10.68 -7.76
C LYS A 196 3.37 11.10 -6.87
N GLN A 197 2.29 11.59 -7.45
CA GLN A 197 1.10 11.99 -6.71
C GLN A 197 0.38 10.77 -6.13
N GLU A 198 0.20 9.72 -6.93
CA GLU A 198 -0.34 8.43 -6.47
C GLU A 198 0.44 7.85 -5.28
N LEU A 199 1.78 7.84 -5.35
CA LEU A 199 2.63 7.38 -4.24
C LEU A 199 2.47 8.22 -2.97
N LYS A 200 2.14 9.51 -3.09
CA LYS A 200 1.87 10.38 -1.94
C LYS A 200 0.48 10.11 -1.37
N ASP A 201 -0.52 9.92 -2.22
CA ASP A 201 -1.89 9.66 -1.81
C ASP A 201 -2.00 8.29 -1.12
N ASN A 202 -1.36 7.25 -1.67
CA ASN A 202 -1.27 5.93 -1.06
C ASN A 202 -0.60 5.98 0.32
N GLU A 203 0.49 6.75 0.48
CA GLU A 203 1.17 6.90 1.77
C GLU A 203 0.31 7.67 2.78
N LYS A 204 -0.45 8.67 2.32
CA LYS A 204 -1.37 9.42 3.17
C LYS A 204 -2.46 8.51 3.70
N GLU A 205 -3.08 7.70 2.85
CA GLU A 205 -4.09 6.72 3.28
C GLU A 205 -3.53 5.66 4.24
N ILE A 206 -2.35 5.12 3.94
CA ILE A 206 -1.66 4.17 4.84
C ILE A 206 -1.38 4.81 6.21
N ASN A 207 -0.93 6.06 6.25
CA ASN A 207 -0.66 6.74 7.51
C ASN A 207 -1.93 7.05 8.29
N LEU A 208 -3.04 7.38 7.61
CA LEU A 208 -4.36 7.49 8.26
C LEU A 208 -4.80 6.15 8.86
N CYS A 209 -4.61 5.05 8.13
CA CYS A 209 -4.89 3.71 8.65
C CYS A 209 -3.99 3.37 9.86
N LEU A 210 -2.71 3.78 9.87
CA LEU A 210 -1.80 3.51 11.00
C LEU A 210 -2.00 4.44 12.20
N ASP A 211 -2.67 5.58 12.03
CA ASP A 211 -3.02 6.53 13.10
C ASP A 211 -4.30 6.10 13.84
N TYR A 212 -4.29 4.85 14.31
CA TYR A 212 -5.48 4.16 14.80
C TYR A 212 -5.95 4.61 16.20
N ASP A 213 -5.18 5.44 16.91
CA ASP A 213 -5.62 6.04 18.18
C ASP A 213 -6.87 6.93 18.01
N GLN A 214 -7.22 7.29 16.77
CA GLN A 214 -8.46 7.98 16.45
C GLN A 214 -9.72 7.10 16.65
N PHE A 215 -9.61 5.77 16.62
CA PHE A 215 -10.74 4.87 16.79
C PHE A 215 -10.86 4.36 18.23
N SER A 216 -12.01 4.64 18.86
CA SER A 216 -12.31 4.24 20.24
C SER A 216 -12.21 2.72 20.47
N ILE A 217 -12.59 1.91 19.48
CA ILE A 217 -12.58 0.44 19.58
C ILE A 217 -11.17 -0.12 19.78
N PHE A 218 -10.14 0.46 19.17
CA PHE A 218 -8.75 0.03 19.38
C PHE A 218 -8.21 0.38 20.75
N LYS A 219 -8.59 1.55 21.27
CA LYS A 219 -8.31 1.91 22.67
C LYS A 219 -8.94 0.90 23.62
N THR A 220 -10.15 0.44 23.33
CA THR A 220 -10.84 -0.61 24.09
C THR A 220 -10.10 -1.94 24.00
N ILE A 221 -9.74 -2.40 22.80
CA ILE A 221 -8.98 -3.63 22.55
C ILE A 221 -7.63 -3.58 23.27
N LYS A 222 -6.86 -2.50 23.12
CA LYS A 222 -5.54 -2.31 23.75
C LYS A 222 -5.67 -2.29 25.27
N LYS A 223 -6.61 -1.53 25.82
CA LYS A 223 -6.87 -1.46 27.27
C LYS A 223 -7.24 -2.83 27.84
N HIS A 224 -8.08 -3.60 27.14
CA HIS A 224 -8.42 -4.95 27.57
C HIS A 224 -7.22 -5.87 27.47
N CYS A 225 -6.57 -5.99 26.31
CA CYS A 225 -5.42 -6.87 26.11
C CYS A 225 -4.29 -6.65 27.13
N VAL A 226 -4.06 -5.40 27.55
CA VAL A 226 -3.06 -5.04 28.57
C VAL A 226 -3.56 -5.31 30.00
N LYS A 227 -4.84 -5.07 30.32
CA LYS A 227 -5.38 -5.22 31.67
C LYS A 227 -5.81 -6.65 32.03
N THR A 228 -6.40 -7.39 31.09
CA THR A 228 -7.02 -8.69 31.38
C THR A 228 -6.12 -9.89 31.06
N LYS A 229 -4.84 -9.68 30.69
CA LYS A 229 -3.87 -10.75 30.33
C LYS A 229 -4.48 -11.77 29.36
N VAL A 230 -5.10 -11.25 28.33
CA VAL A 230 -5.62 -12.01 27.21
C VAL A 230 -4.52 -12.92 26.64
N LYS A 231 -4.89 -14.06 26.06
CA LYS A 231 -3.99 -14.86 25.24
C LYS A 231 -4.18 -14.44 23.77
N ALA A 232 -3.15 -13.83 23.19
CA ALA A 232 -3.03 -13.50 21.78
C ALA A 232 -1.58 -13.78 21.32
N SER A 233 -1.31 -13.81 20.01
CA SER A 233 0.08 -13.96 19.55
C SER A 233 0.94 -12.76 19.93
N LYS A 234 2.25 -13.00 20.02
CA LYS A 234 3.24 -11.95 20.21
C LYS A 234 3.21 -10.91 19.09
N GLU A 235 2.95 -11.35 17.85
CA GLU A 235 2.85 -10.46 16.69
C GLU A 235 1.68 -9.48 16.87
N PHE A 236 0.51 -10.00 17.23
CA PHE A 236 -0.67 -9.18 17.50
C PHE A 236 -0.43 -8.17 18.63
N TYR A 237 0.19 -8.61 19.74
CA TYR A 237 0.56 -7.71 20.82
C TYR A 237 1.49 -6.58 20.39
N ASN A 238 2.52 -6.89 19.61
CA ASN A 238 3.44 -5.87 19.11
C ASN A 238 2.71 -4.85 18.22
N ILE A 239 1.82 -5.34 17.34
CA ILE A 239 1.01 -4.50 16.46
C ILE A 239 0.12 -3.56 17.28
N LEU A 240 -0.59 -4.04 18.29
CA LEU A 240 -1.43 -3.20 19.16
C LEU A 240 -0.62 -2.13 19.93
N MET A 241 0.63 -2.42 20.25
CA MET A 241 1.49 -1.49 20.95
C MET A 241 1.98 -0.37 20.02
N ASP A 242 2.43 -0.71 18.81
CA ASP A 242 2.98 0.24 17.84
C ASP A 242 2.89 -0.27 16.37
N MET A 243 1.73 -0.07 15.74
CA MET A 243 1.47 -0.45 14.34
C MET A 243 2.44 0.24 13.36
N GLN A 244 2.79 1.50 13.64
CA GLN A 244 3.70 2.26 12.79
C GLN A 244 5.09 1.61 12.77
N LYS A 245 5.59 1.20 13.93
CA LYS A 245 6.87 0.50 14.04
C LYS A 245 6.83 -0.87 13.37
N GLU A 246 5.78 -1.65 13.58
CA GLU A 246 5.68 -3.01 13.01
C GLU A 246 5.60 -3.01 11.47
N THR A 247 5.10 -1.92 10.86
CA THR A 247 5.09 -1.76 9.39
C THR A 247 6.38 -1.20 8.80
N LYS A 248 7.34 -0.72 9.61
CA LYS A 248 8.63 -0.25 9.10
C LYS A 248 9.50 -1.44 8.66
N LEU A 249 10.26 -1.24 7.59
CA LEU A 249 11.27 -2.20 7.18
C LEU A 249 12.46 -2.11 8.12
N THR A 250 12.79 -3.23 8.76
CA THR A 250 14.01 -3.36 9.56
C THR A 250 15.26 -3.22 8.68
N PRO A 251 16.43 -2.89 9.26
CA PRO A 251 17.68 -2.84 8.50
C PRO A 251 18.00 -4.16 7.77
N GLN A 252 17.64 -5.30 8.35
CA GLN A 252 17.82 -6.61 7.74
C GLN A 252 16.91 -6.80 6.53
N GLU A 253 15.62 -6.43 6.65
CA GLU A 253 14.67 -6.47 5.52
C GLU A 253 15.09 -5.52 4.40
N GLN A 254 15.61 -4.33 4.74
CA GLN A 254 16.17 -3.41 3.75
C GLN A 254 17.40 -4.00 3.05
N LYS A 255 18.28 -4.68 3.78
CA LYS A 255 19.45 -5.36 3.19
C LYS A 255 19.02 -6.47 2.22
N GLN A 256 18.02 -7.27 2.60
CA GLN A 256 17.46 -8.30 1.73
C GLN A 256 16.79 -7.69 0.50
N ALA A 257 16.03 -6.61 0.68
CA ALA A 257 15.39 -5.88 -0.39
C ALA A 257 16.40 -5.33 -1.41
N ARG A 258 17.53 -4.77 -0.93
CA ARG A 258 18.64 -4.33 -1.79
C ARG A 258 19.24 -5.50 -2.56
N ALA A 259 19.53 -6.61 -1.90
CA ALA A 259 20.13 -7.77 -2.57
C ALA A 259 19.25 -8.30 -3.72
N ILE A 260 17.92 -8.30 -3.55
CA ILE A 260 16.97 -8.65 -4.61
C ILE A 260 17.08 -7.66 -5.79
N MET A 261 17.12 -6.35 -5.51
CA MET A 261 17.24 -5.34 -6.55
C MET A 261 18.60 -5.37 -7.26
N ASP A 262 19.69 -5.57 -6.52
CA ASP A 262 21.02 -5.72 -7.07
C ASP A 262 21.09 -6.91 -8.03
N TYR A 263 20.40 -8.02 -7.73
CA TYR A 263 20.30 -9.15 -8.65
C TYR A 263 19.63 -8.75 -9.98
N PHE A 264 18.49 -8.04 -9.95
CA PHE A 264 17.81 -7.58 -11.17
C PHE A 264 18.64 -6.55 -11.94
N ILE A 265 19.25 -5.59 -11.23
CA ILE A 265 20.11 -4.57 -11.82
C ILE A 265 21.31 -5.21 -12.50
N ASN A 266 22.03 -6.11 -11.82
CA ASN A 266 23.18 -6.80 -12.40
C ASN A 266 22.79 -7.63 -13.63
N ARG A 267 21.62 -8.26 -13.61
CA ARG A 267 21.11 -8.98 -14.78
C ARG A 267 20.84 -8.04 -15.96
N ILE A 268 20.30 -6.85 -15.71
CA ILE A 268 20.11 -5.81 -16.74
C ILE A 268 21.46 -5.37 -17.33
N LEU A 269 22.48 -5.18 -16.48
CA LEU A 269 23.81 -4.74 -16.87
C LEU A 269 24.60 -5.80 -17.66
N ASN A 270 24.37 -7.08 -17.36
CA ASN A 270 25.06 -8.20 -18.01
C ASN A 270 24.34 -8.71 -19.29
N LEU A 271 23.20 -8.13 -19.66
CA LEU A 271 22.45 -8.44 -20.89
C LEU A 271 22.89 -7.58 -22.10
N ASN A 272 24.14 -7.12 -22.10
CA ASN A 272 24.73 -6.29 -23.15
C ASN A 272 25.85 -7.04 -23.87
#